data_AF-A0A955XDN4-F1
#
_entry.id   AF-A0A955XDN4-F1
#
_cell.length_a   1.000
_cell.length_b   1.000
_cell.length_c   1.000
_cell.angle_alpha   90.00
_cell.angle_beta   90.00
_cell.angle_gamma   90.00
#
_symmetry.space_group_name_H-M   'P 1'
#
loop_
_entity.id
_entity.type
_entity.pdbx_description
1 polymer ?
#
loop_
_entity_poly.entity_id
_entity_poly.type
_entity_poly.pdbx_seq_one_letter_code
_entity_poly.pdbx_strand_id
1 'polypeptide(L)'
;MSAALLALALAAGAGPAEEEQSILLDGSYRLQGILPLLPTAGSVHSLLENVAQPVVFQIEEGAGFSDIDPAKLSIYGDSWVWNRWYLDGFDITDPATSGAPAFQVPFSALSALEVTYRETPENLREQGVRLHLGGMAPRVTVRVVAPEAGGRWPLAVPLMDLLSGEHAVERAQPPPTERRRLEEAVEVSLQDSLQLGSRRVRYALQAERGARHLLDSAAGATPVREAFSRVGAVATLEPLSGGWAATFALEHLRRDHALAEFYVGPTQAAEEASTTAFAGMRHGALQVGLLARVNKVSARDRGFTIDLLDPDGEAFRPLYPSGTQAALALDVAHRVGPAYLSSTQHLLHFAPSVSSWRQPVVVGTEAYGAWALEARATTEAYGDVRLGWSEALELGAVRLVADLYAFGTYGLNRSLTNSLAMVDAGAKVRVEGRDVQALFRPFLALSRTPVAVSPELVRSLDPDHLDARFLLGTQGALLETEGGAYARVEGLLSPTDVYSAAAGARWRLWEGARFELLGLAKAWRDVLRLELDGPAEAFGYTDADGVFFHHPGATRFRLVNAPGTAFGYG
;
A
#
# COMPACT_ATOMS: atom_id res chain seq x y z
N MET A 1 -21.92 -10.96 26.24
CA MET A 1 -21.74 -10.74 24.79
C MET A 1 -21.35 -12.01 24.02
N SER A 2 -20.64 -12.99 24.60
CA SER A 2 -20.28 -14.24 23.87
C SER A 2 -21.45 -15.09 23.38
N ALA A 3 -22.64 -14.99 24.00
CA ALA A 3 -23.82 -15.71 23.54
C ALA A 3 -24.50 -15.07 22.31
N ALA A 4 -24.32 -13.77 22.07
CA ALA A 4 -24.93 -13.06 20.93
C ALA A 4 -24.15 -13.28 19.63
N LEU A 5 -22.82 -13.37 19.73
CA LEU A 5 -21.95 -13.77 18.60
C LEU A 5 -22.15 -15.24 18.22
N LEU A 6 -22.34 -16.13 19.20
CA LEU A 6 -22.66 -17.54 18.96
C LEU A 6 -24.07 -17.71 18.36
N ALA A 7 -25.03 -16.89 18.77
CA ALA A 7 -26.40 -16.90 18.23
C ALA A 7 -26.47 -16.34 16.80
N LEU A 8 -25.65 -15.34 16.44
CA LEU A 8 -25.55 -14.88 15.04
C LEU A 8 -24.91 -15.92 14.13
N ALA A 9 -23.93 -16.69 14.63
CA ALA A 9 -23.33 -17.81 13.90
C ALA A 9 -24.29 -18.99 13.69
N LEU A 10 -25.24 -19.19 14.60
CA LEU A 10 -26.22 -20.30 14.54
C LEU A 10 -27.53 -19.93 13.83
N ALA A 11 -27.85 -18.64 13.65
CA ALA A 11 -29.07 -18.18 12.98
C ALA A 11 -28.92 -17.94 11.46
N ALA A 12 -27.68 -17.97 10.94
CA ALA A 12 -27.41 -17.97 9.50
C ALA A 12 -27.68 -19.38 8.94
N GLY A 13 -28.95 -19.65 8.63
CA GLY A 13 -29.37 -20.90 8.00
C GLY A 13 -28.55 -21.21 6.74
N ALA A 14 -28.11 -22.46 6.63
CA ALA A 14 -27.43 -23.01 5.47
C ALA A 14 -28.26 -22.78 4.19
N GLY A 15 -27.77 -21.89 3.33
CA GLY A 15 -28.28 -21.57 2.00
C GLY A 15 -27.12 -21.19 1.08
N PRO A 16 -27.26 -21.37 -0.24
CA PRO A 16 -26.19 -21.90 -1.09
C PRO A 16 -25.21 -20.83 -1.55
N ALA A 17 -24.04 -20.80 -0.90
CA ALA A 17 -22.73 -20.65 -1.51
C ALA A 17 -21.73 -20.86 -0.37
N GLU A 18 -21.21 -22.08 -0.20
CA GLU A 18 -19.88 -22.26 0.39
C GLU A 18 -18.88 -21.60 -0.57
N GLU A 19 -18.90 -20.27 -0.66
CA GLU A 19 -17.84 -19.51 -1.31
C GLU A 19 -16.60 -19.74 -0.43
N GLU A 20 -15.62 -20.44 -1.01
CA GLU A 20 -14.35 -20.80 -0.39
C GLU A 20 -13.62 -19.55 0.11
N GLN A 21 -13.91 -19.13 1.34
CA GLN A 21 -13.07 -18.21 2.10
C GLN A 21 -11.86 -19.01 2.56
N SER A 22 -10.94 -19.31 1.64
CA SER A 22 -9.69 -19.97 2.00
C SER A 22 -8.73 -18.93 2.57
N ILE A 23 -8.24 -19.17 3.79
CA ILE A 23 -7.07 -18.43 4.31
C ILE A 23 -5.77 -18.99 3.73
N LEU A 24 -5.84 -20.14 3.05
CA LEU A 24 -4.68 -20.80 2.45
C LEU A 24 -4.26 -20.07 1.17
N LEU A 25 -2.97 -20.16 0.85
CA LEU A 25 -2.38 -19.71 -0.43
C LEU A 25 -2.85 -20.53 -1.66
N ASP A 26 -3.82 -21.42 -1.48
CA ASP A 26 -4.46 -22.21 -2.55
C ASP A 26 -5.56 -21.43 -3.30
N GLY A 27 -5.80 -20.18 -2.94
CA GLY A 27 -6.71 -19.29 -3.64
C GLY A 27 -6.53 -17.85 -3.20
N SER A 28 -7.34 -16.95 -3.72
CA SER A 28 -7.46 -15.59 -3.20
C SER A 28 -8.38 -15.57 -1.98
N TYR A 29 -8.06 -14.78 -0.96
CA TYR A 29 -8.99 -14.55 0.15
C TYR A 29 -10.07 -13.57 -0.28
N ARG A 30 -11.30 -14.06 -0.51
CA ARG A 30 -12.40 -13.26 -1.04
C ARG A 30 -13.54 -13.12 -0.03
N LEU A 31 -13.87 -11.88 0.28
CA LEU A 31 -15.02 -11.49 1.06
C LEU A 31 -16.14 -11.07 0.11
N GLN A 32 -17.09 -11.95 -0.11
CA GLN A 32 -18.27 -11.70 -0.93
C GLN A 32 -19.53 -12.14 -0.17
N GLY A 33 -20.63 -11.41 -0.36
CA GLY A 33 -21.92 -11.67 0.29
C GLY A 33 -21.98 -11.31 1.78
N ILE A 34 -20.88 -11.48 2.52
CA ILE A 34 -20.79 -11.18 3.96
C ILE A 34 -20.32 -9.76 4.25
N LEU A 35 -19.80 -9.02 3.26
CA LEU A 35 -19.33 -7.64 3.44
C LEU A 35 -20.31 -6.74 4.20
N PRO A 36 -21.63 -6.76 3.94
CA PRO A 36 -22.58 -5.92 4.66
C PRO A 36 -22.80 -6.31 6.14
N LEU A 37 -22.39 -7.53 6.52
CA LEU A 37 -22.55 -8.08 7.86
C LEU A 37 -21.31 -7.86 8.74
N LEU A 38 -20.17 -7.56 8.14
CA LEU A 38 -18.92 -7.38 8.86
C LEU A 38 -18.87 -6.00 9.52
N PRO A 39 -18.30 -5.89 10.74
CA PRO A 39 -18.12 -4.60 11.42
C PRO A 39 -16.95 -3.83 10.80
N THR A 40 -17.12 -3.39 9.55
CA THR A 40 -16.04 -2.74 8.76
C THR A 40 -15.91 -1.25 9.02
N ALA A 41 -16.83 -0.68 9.81
CA ALA A 41 -17.06 0.76 9.89
C ALA A 41 -17.27 1.45 8.54
N GLY A 42 -17.50 0.72 7.44
CA GLY A 42 -17.53 1.31 6.08
C GLY A 42 -16.14 1.61 5.51
N SER A 43 -15.07 1.05 6.07
CA SER A 43 -13.68 1.24 5.63
C SER A 43 -13.11 -0.07 5.05
N VAL A 44 -12.39 0.07 3.93
CA VAL A 44 -11.62 -1.03 3.34
C VAL A 44 -10.42 -1.38 4.24
N HIS A 45 -9.78 -0.38 4.84
CA HIS A 45 -8.63 -0.56 5.72
C HIS A 45 -9.04 -1.31 6.98
N SER A 46 -10.09 -0.84 7.68
CA SER A 46 -10.65 -1.53 8.85
C SER A 46 -11.00 -2.98 8.52
N LEU A 47 -11.60 -3.23 7.35
CA LEU A 47 -11.97 -4.58 6.96
C LEU A 47 -10.73 -5.47 6.78
N LEU A 48 -9.73 -4.99 6.04
CA LEU A 48 -8.52 -5.76 5.78
C LEU A 48 -7.75 -6.06 7.07
N GLU A 49 -7.57 -5.07 7.95
CA GLU A 49 -6.87 -5.24 9.23
C GLU A 49 -7.57 -6.24 10.15
N ASN A 50 -8.90 -6.21 10.22
CA ASN A 50 -9.65 -7.02 11.19
C ASN A 50 -10.05 -8.41 10.68
N VAL A 51 -10.11 -8.60 9.35
CA VAL A 51 -10.70 -9.81 8.75
C VAL A 51 -9.69 -10.58 7.89
N ALA A 52 -8.78 -9.90 7.20
CA ALA A 52 -7.79 -10.56 6.36
C ALA A 52 -6.52 -10.87 7.16
N GLN A 53 -6.48 -12.04 7.80
CA GLN A 53 -5.32 -12.52 8.59
C GLN A 53 -3.92 -12.33 7.97
N PRO A 54 -3.69 -12.47 6.65
CA PRO A 54 -2.35 -12.29 6.10
C PRO A 54 -1.94 -10.83 5.90
N VAL A 55 -2.85 -9.88 6.15
CA VAL A 55 -2.65 -8.46 5.93
C VAL A 55 -2.29 -7.79 7.24
N VAL A 56 -1.19 -7.03 7.23
CA VAL A 56 -0.76 -6.19 8.36
C VAL A 56 -0.65 -4.76 7.87
N PHE A 57 -1.29 -3.81 8.56
CA PHE A 57 -1.17 -2.39 8.26
C PHE A 57 0.00 -1.76 9.03
N GLN A 58 0.66 -0.78 8.43
CA GLN A 58 1.65 0.05 9.13
C GLN A 58 0.99 1.06 10.07
N ILE A 59 -0.19 1.57 9.71
CA ILE A 59 -0.91 2.58 10.48
C ILE A 59 -2.05 1.87 11.22
N GLU A 60 -2.14 2.07 12.53
CA GLU A 60 -3.26 1.62 13.34
C GLU A 60 -4.58 2.09 12.72
N GLU A 61 -5.56 1.20 12.63
CA GLU A 61 -6.85 1.53 12.05
C GLU A 61 -8.00 1.28 13.04
N GLY A 62 -9.02 2.14 12.93
CA GLY A 62 -10.17 2.13 13.83
C GLY A 62 -11.23 3.11 13.34
N ALA A 63 -12.37 2.58 12.91
CA ALA A 63 -13.53 3.36 12.48
C ALA A 63 -13.27 4.31 11.27
N GLY A 64 -12.32 3.99 10.41
CA GLY A 64 -11.92 4.80 9.25
C GLY A 64 -10.85 5.84 9.56
N PHE A 65 -10.12 5.72 10.68
CA PHE A 65 -9.08 6.67 11.08
C PHE A 65 -8.03 6.89 9.98
N SER A 66 -7.62 5.82 9.30
CA SER A 66 -6.53 5.81 8.30
C SER A 66 -7.06 5.81 6.85
N ASP A 67 -8.36 6.04 6.63
CA ASP A 67 -8.97 6.03 5.28
C ASP A 67 -8.45 7.15 4.36
N ILE A 68 -7.90 8.22 4.94
CA ILE A 68 -7.34 9.35 4.18
C ILE A 68 -5.84 9.20 3.92
N ASP A 69 -5.19 8.20 4.52
CA ASP A 69 -3.78 7.92 4.34
C ASP A 69 -3.54 7.00 3.16
N PRO A 70 -2.38 7.09 2.49
CA PRO A 70 -1.95 6.05 1.58
C PRO A 70 -1.92 4.69 2.28
N ALA A 71 -2.60 3.70 1.71
CA ALA A 71 -2.64 2.37 2.29
C ALA A 71 -1.25 1.72 2.27
N LYS A 72 -0.68 1.48 3.46
CA LYS A 72 0.59 0.78 3.64
C LYS A 72 0.34 -0.55 4.32
N LEU A 73 0.04 -1.57 3.52
CA LEU A 73 -0.23 -2.91 4.00
C LEU A 73 0.83 -3.88 3.54
N SER A 74 1.22 -4.82 4.39
CA SER A 74 2.05 -5.98 4.07
C SER A 74 1.17 -7.20 3.91
N ILE A 75 1.46 -8.06 2.92
CA ILE A 75 0.76 -9.33 2.71
C ILE A 75 1.77 -10.45 2.92
N TYR A 76 1.58 -11.29 3.95
CA TYR A 76 2.52 -12.36 4.31
C TYR A 76 3.98 -11.88 4.40
N GLY A 77 4.20 -10.74 5.05
CA GLY A 77 5.53 -10.17 5.28
C GLY A 77 6.17 -9.49 4.06
N ASP A 78 5.51 -9.47 2.89
CA ASP A 78 6.02 -8.73 1.74
C ASP A 78 6.00 -7.22 1.99
N SER A 79 6.94 -6.51 1.38
CA SER A 79 6.99 -5.05 1.50
C SER A 79 5.72 -4.41 0.95
N TRP A 80 5.21 -3.39 1.65
CA TRP A 80 3.99 -2.71 1.26
C TRP A 80 4.09 -2.06 -0.13
N VAL A 81 5.29 -1.62 -0.52
CA VAL A 81 5.55 -1.01 -1.83
C VAL A 81 5.36 -1.99 -3.00
N TRP A 82 5.27 -3.30 -2.76
CA TRP A 82 5.10 -4.30 -3.81
C TRP A 82 3.66 -4.69 -4.07
N ASN A 83 2.72 -4.13 -3.31
CA ASN A 83 1.30 -4.42 -3.49
C ASN A 83 0.68 -3.56 -4.59
N ARG A 84 -0.29 -4.12 -5.29
CA ARG A 84 -1.13 -3.42 -6.26
C ARG A 84 -2.57 -3.34 -5.79
N TRP A 85 -3.28 -2.36 -6.32
CA TRP A 85 -4.71 -2.19 -6.09
C TRP A 85 -5.44 -2.31 -7.41
N TYR A 86 -6.53 -3.07 -7.42
CA TYR A 86 -7.34 -3.28 -8.60
C TYR A 86 -8.80 -2.94 -8.36
N LEU A 87 -9.45 -2.30 -9.33
CA LEU A 87 -10.89 -2.08 -9.37
C LEU A 87 -11.48 -2.80 -10.58
N ASP A 88 -12.32 -3.81 -10.38
CA ASP A 88 -12.88 -4.66 -11.45
C ASP A 88 -11.80 -5.21 -12.42
N GLY A 89 -10.59 -5.43 -11.91
CA GLY A 89 -9.42 -5.89 -12.66
C GLY A 89 -8.51 -4.80 -13.20
N PHE A 90 -8.90 -3.52 -13.22
CA PHE A 90 -8.04 -2.40 -13.63
C PHE A 90 -7.06 -2.01 -12.54
N ASP A 91 -5.78 -1.82 -12.88
CA ASP A 91 -4.78 -1.31 -11.92
C ASP A 91 -5.11 0.15 -11.56
N ILE A 92 -5.37 0.38 -10.28
CA ILE A 92 -5.64 1.68 -9.67
C ILE A 92 -4.58 2.05 -8.62
N THR A 93 -3.43 1.36 -8.62
CA THR A 93 -2.29 1.68 -7.75
C THR A 93 -1.84 3.12 -8.01
N ASP A 94 -1.55 3.87 -6.95
CA ASP A 94 -1.13 5.25 -7.06
C ASP A 94 0.21 5.34 -7.81
N PRO A 95 0.26 6.02 -8.97
CA PRO A 95 1.52 6.23 -9.67
C PRO A 95 2.52 7.09 -8.85
N ALA A 96 2.04 7.88 -7.89
CA ALA A 96 2.90 8.65 -7.02
C ALA A 96 3.40 7.87 -5.81
N THR A 97 2.65 6.88 -5.34
CA THR A 97 2.85 6.26 -4.03
C THR A 97 2.71 4.75 -4.14
N SER A 98 3.83 4.03 -4.10
CA SER A 98 3.79 2.57 -4.23
C SER A 98 2.89 1.91 -3.20
N GLY A 99 2.29 0.76 -3.54
CA GLY A 99 1.54 -0.03 -2.56
C GLY A 99 0.16 0.49 -2.18
N ALA A 100 -0.17 1.75 -2.51
CA ALA A 100 -1.42 2.40 -2.15
C ALA A 100 -2.37 2.54 -3.35
N PRO A 101 -3.69 2.63 -3.15
CA PRO A 101 -4.62 2.97 -4.21
C PRO A 101 -4.57 4.48 -4.51
N ALA A 102 -4.76 4.88 -5.76
CA ALA A 102 -4.76 6.28 -6.16
C ALA A 102 -6.01 7.06 -5.73
N PHE A 103 -7.06 6.36 -5.32
CA PHE A 103 -8.32 6.88 -4.80
C PHE A 103 -9.03 5.80 -3.96
N GLN A 104 -9.88 6.20 -3.02
CA GLN A 104 -10.74 5.27 -2.28
C GLN A 104 -12.03 5.01 -3.07
N VAL A 105 -12.36 3.73 -3.22
CA VAL A 105 -13.65 3.32 -3.78
C VAL A 105 -14.71 3.44 -2.68
N PRO A 106 -15.86 4.08 -2.94
CA PRO A 106 -16.96 4.11 -1.98
C PRO A 106 -17.32 2.71 -1.48
N PHE A 107 -17.18 2.49 -0.18
CA PHE A 107 -17.34 1.15 0.40
C PHE A 107 -18.72 0.55 0.10
N SER A 108 -19.76 1.39 0.04
CA SER A 108 -21.12 0.98 -0.34
C SER A 108 -21.19 0.36 -1.74
N ALA A 109 -20.33 0.77 -2.68
CA ALA A 109 -20.28 0.26 -4.05
C ALA A 109 -19.68 -1.14 -4.17
N LEU A 110 -18.99 -1.61 -3.13
CA LEU A 110 -18.27 -2.88 -3.14
C LEU A 110 -19.23 -4.05 -2.96
N SER A 111 -19.09 -5.05 -3.83
CA SER A 111 -19.77 -6.34 -3.72
C SER A 111 -18.85 -7.46 -3.28
N ALA A 112 -17.56 -7.32 -3.56
CA ALA A 112 -16.53 -8.18 -3.02
C ALA A 112 -15.22 -7.41 -2.82
N LEU A 113 -14.45 -7.88 -1.84
CA LEU A 113 -13.05 -7.54 -1.65
C LEU A 113 -12.25 -8.84 -1.74
N GLU A 114 -11.11 -8.81 -2.41
CA GLU A 114 -10.27 -9.99 -2.59
C GLU A 114 -8.80 -9.63 -2.35
N VAL A 115 -8.14 -10.38 -1.47
CA VAL A 115 -6.69 -10.31 -1.28
C VAL A 115 -6.06 -11.41 -2.13
N THR A 116 -5.13 -11.00 -2.99
CA THR A 116 -4.47 -11.88 -3.94
C THR A 116 -3.00 -12.02 -3.62
N TYR A 117 -2.49 -13.24 -3.80
CA TYR A 117 -1.14 -13.59 -3.41
C TYR A 117 -0.25 -13.73 -4.64
N ARG A 118 1.05 -13.61 -4.38
CA ARG A 118 2.09 -13.74 -5.40
C ARG A 118 2.24 -15.19 -5.85
N GLU A 119 1.99 -16.11 -4.93
CA GLU A 119 2.14 -17.56 -5.05
C GLU A 119 1.05 -18.22 -5.90
N THR A 120 -0.09 -17.55 -6.13
CA THR A 120 -1.25 -18.13 -6.82
C THR A 120 -1.08 -18.04 -8.35
N PRO A 121 -0.94 -19.16 -9.09
CA PRO A 121 -0.72 -19.14 -10.53
C PRO A 121 -1.91 -18.60 -11.34
N GLU A 122 -3.13 -18.71 -10.80
CA GLU A 122 -4.33 -18.13 -11.42
C GLU A 122 -4.35 -16.60 -11.35
N ASN A 123 -3.57 -16.02 -10.43
CA ASN A 123 -3.36 -14.58 -10.40
C ASN A 123 -2.32 -14.19 -11.46
N LEU A 124 -2.83 -13.90 -12.67
CA LEU A 124 -2.05 -13.38 -13.79
C LEU A 124 -1.54 -11.96 -13.57
N ARG A 125 -2.05 -11.27 -12.54
CA ARG A 125 -1.59 -9.96 -12.11
C ARG A 125 -0.63 -10.09 -10.92
N GLU A 126 -0.15 -8.96 -10.44
CA GLU A 126 0.69 -8.92 -9.24
C GLU A 126 -0.17 -9.15 -7.98
N GLN A 127 0.51 -9.33 -6.86
CA GLN A 127 -0.09 -9.44 -5.54
C GLN A 127 -0.75 -8.13 -5.13
N GLY A 128 -1.78 -8.22 -4.29
CA GLY A 128 -2.41 -7.03 -3.70
C GLY A 128 -3.91 -7.18 -3.47
N VAL A 129 -4.64 -6.07 -3.52
CA VAL A 129 -6.07 -5.99 -3.17
C VAL A 129 -6.90 -5.74 -4.43
N ARG A 130 -7.96 -6.53 -4.61
CA ARG A 130 -8.95 -6.37 -5.68
C ARG A 130 -10.30 -5.97 -5.09
N LEU A 131 -10.86 -4.92 -5.64
CA LEU A 131 -12.14 -4.34 -5.30
C LEU A 131 -13.11 -4.65 -6.45
N HIS A 132 -14.24 -5.24 -6.12
CA HIS A 132 -15.25 -5.63 -7.11
C HIS A 132 -16.53 -4.84 -6.90
N LEU A 133 -16.94 -4.08 -7.90
CA LEU A 133 -18.22 -3.36 -7.89
C LEU A 133 -19.37 -4.35 -8.14
N GLY A 134 -20.54 -4.12 -7.55
CA GLY A 134 -21.70 -4.99 -7.82
C GLY A 134 -23.07 -4.35 -7.62
N GLY A 135 -24.11 -5.20 -7.66
CA GLY A 135 -25.52 -4.81 -7.81
C GLY A 135 -25.99 -3.82 -6.75
N MET A 136 -25.97 -2.53 -7.10
CA MET A 136 -26.33 -1.44 -6.20
C MET A 136 -27.86 -1.30 -6.15
N ALA A 137 -28.50 -1.86 -5.12
CA ALA A 137 -29.83 -1.39 -4.74
C ALA A 137 -29.71 0.08 -4.29
N PRO A 138 -30.66 0.95 -4.66
CA PRO A 138 -30.62 2.36 -4.26
C PRO A 138 -30.47 2.46 -2.74
N ARG A 139 -29.43 3.14 -2.28
CA ARG A 139 -29.13 3.25 -0.84
C ARG A 139 -28.48 4.58 -0.55
N VAL A 140 -28.96 5.22 0.51
CA VAL A 140 -28.31 6.36 1.16
C VAL A 140 -27.80 5.90 2.50
N THR A 141 -26.53 6.15 2.80
CA THR A 141 -25.92 5.83 4.09
C THR A 141 -25.31 7.10 4.67
N VAL A 142 -25.53 7.30 5.96
CA VAL A 142 -24.88 8.36 6.73
C VAL A 142 -24.10 7.68 7.85
N ARG A 143 -22.79 7.88 7.88
CA ARG A 143 -21.90 7.41 8.94
C ARG A 143 -21.46 8.62 9.75
N VAL A 144 -21.61 8.52 11.06
CA VAL A 144 -21.10 9.50 12.02
C VAL A 144 -20.23 8.76 13.02
N VAL A 145 -18.99 9.20 13.15
CA VAL A 145 -18.07 8.68 14.17
C VAL A 145 -18.18 9.58 15.39
N ALA A 146 -18.48 8.97 16.55
CA ALA A 146 -18.56 9.70 17.81
C ALA A 146 -17.15 10.19 18.22
N PRO A 147 -17.06 11.33 18.94
CA PRO A 147 -15.80 11.80 19.49
C PRO A 147 -15.13 10.73 20.36
N GLU A 148 -13.80 10.69 20.35
CA GLU A 148 -12.97 9.71 21.08
C GLU A 148 -13.01 8.27 20.53
N ALA A 149 -13.52 8.04 19.31
CA ALA A 149 -13.32 6.74 18.64
C ALA A 149 -11.82 6.53 18.36
N GLY A 150 -11.25 5.42 18.88
CA GLY A 150 -9.80 5.17 18.95
C GLY A 150 -9.14 5.66 20.27
N GLY A 151 -9.83 6.51 21.03
CA GLY A 151 -9.42 7.02 22.33
C GLY A 151 -9.88 6.17 23.53
N ARG A 152 -9.88 6.77 24.73
CA ARG A 152 -10.40 6.11 25.95
C ARG A 152 -11.92 6.20 25.97
N TRP A 153 -12.61 5.20 25.43
CA TRP A 153 -14.06 5.13 25.56
C TRP A 153 -14.45 5.11 27.06
N PRO A 154 -15.36 5.98 27.54
CA PRO A 154 -15.65 6.11 28.97
C PRO A 154 -16.12 4.81 29.65
N LEU A 155 -16.67 3.87 28.88
CA LEU A 155 -17.13 2.57 29.38
C LEU A 155 -16.09 1.45 29.20
N ALA A 156 -14.94 1.71 28.59
CA ALA A 156 -13.91 0.68 28.37
C ALA A 156 -13.29 0.19 29.68
N VAL A 157 -12.95 1.09 30.61
CA VAL A 157 -12.40 0.74 31.94
C VAL A 157 -13.36 -0.18 32.71
N PRO A 158 -14.60 0.23 33.03
CA PRO A 158 -15.51 -0.64 33.78
C PRO A 158 -15.85 -1.95 33.06
N LEU A 159 -15.83 -1.97 31.71
CA LEU A 159 -16.03 -3.19 30.94
C LEU A 159 -14.83 -4.14 31.04
N MET A 160 -13.60 -3.65 30.97
CA MET A 160 -12.40 -4.48 31.11
C MET A 160 -12.19 -4.91 32.56
N ASP A 161 -12.50 -4.07 33.54
CA ASP A 161 -12.49 -4.45 34.95
C ASP A 161 -13.45 -5.63 35.19
N LEU A 162 -14.61 -5.62 34.52
CA LEU A 162 -15.57 -6.74 34.56
C LEU A 162 -15.06 -8.01 33.86
N LEU A 163 -14.33 -7.88 32.74
CA LEU A 163 -13.96 -9.01 31.88
C LEU A 163 -12.59 -9.63 32.21
N SER A 164 -11.59 -8.80 32.50
CA SER A 164 -10.19 -9.19 32.70
C SER A 164 -9.59 -8.73 34.03
N GLY A 165 -10.32 -7.95 34.84
CA GLY A 165 -9.91 -7.54 36.19
C GLY A 165 -8.96 -6.35 36.27
N GLU A 166 -8.21 -6.07 35.21
CA GLU A 166 -7.39 -4.85 35.06
C GLU A 166 -7.52 -4.31 33.63
N HIS A 167 -7.73 -3.00 33.50
CA HIS A 167 -7.69 -2.32 32.21
C HIS A 167 -6.24 -2.00 31.83
N ALA A 168 -5.90 -1.94 30.53
CA ALA A 168 -4.56 -1.61 30.06
C ALA A 168 -4.01 -0.24 30.53
N VAL A 169 -4.86 0.60 31.13
CA VAL A 169 -4.46 1.90 31.73
C VAL A 169 -3.86 1.76 33.12
N GLU A 170 -4.06 0.60 33.76
CA GLU A 170 -3.60 0.27 35.11
C GLU A 170 -2.25 -0.47 35.11
N ARG A 171 -1.64 -0.62 33.92
CA ARG A 171 -0.29 -1.17 33.78
C ARG A 171 0.73 -0.30 34.53
N ALA A 172 1.80 -0.92 35.03
CA ALA A 172 2.88 -0.25 35.77
C ALA A 172 3.45 0.98 35.03
N GLN A 173 3.51 0.91 33.70
CA GLN A 173 3.66 2.09 32.84
C GLN A 173 2.33 2.32 32.13
N PRO A 174 1.55 3.35 32.52
CA PRO A 174 0.29 3.62 31.86
C PRO A 174 0.56 4.03 30.41
N PRO A 175 -0.34 3.66 29.48
CA PRO A 175 -0.25 4.12 28.11
C PRO A 175 -0.37 5.65 28.08
N PRO A 176 0.19 6.31 27.04
CA PRO A 176 0.08 7.76 26.87
C PRO A 176 -1.35 8.26 27.10
N THR A 177 -1.45 9.43 27.73
CA THR A 177 -2.75 10.06 28.02
C THR A 177 -3.46 10.48 26.73
N GLU A 178 -2.69 10.94 25.74
CA GLU A 178 -3.18 11.19 24.39
C GLU A 178 -2.99 9.95 23.50
N ARG A 179 -3.92 9.74 22.58
CA ARG A 179 -3.90 8.65 21.60
C ARG A 179 -4.33 9.17 20.23
N ARG A 180 -3.96 8.43 19.19
CA ARG A 180 -4.57 8.59 17.87
C ARG A 180 -6.07 8.36 17.99
N ARG A 181 -6.88 9.32 17.53
CA ARG A 181 -8.34 9.24 17.59
C ARG A 181 -9.01 10.08 16.51
N LEU A 182 -10.21 9.67 16.10
CA LEU A 182 -11.12 10.55 15.38
C LEU A 182 -11.76 11.52 16.39
N GLU A 183 -11.62 12.82 16.15
CA GLU A 183 -12.32 13.86 16.90
C GLU A 183 -13.78 13.93 16.42
N GLU A 184 -13.96 13.97 15.10
CA GLU A 184 -15.25 13.93 14.44
C GLU A 184 -15.06 13.40 13.02
N ALA A 185 -15.99 12.61 12.51
CA ALA A 185 -16.07 12.28 11.10
C ALA A 185 -17.52 12.06 10.69
N VAL A 186 -17.90 12.67 9.57
CA VAL A 186 -19.21 12.48 8.95
C VAL A 186 -18.99 12.09 7.50
N GLU A 187 -19.58 10.97 7.12
CA GLU A 187 -19.65 10.50 5.74
C GLU A 187 -21.10 10.36 5.30
N VAL A 188 -21.38 10.83 4.08
CA VAL A 188 -22.62 10.57 3.37
C VAL A 188 -22.28 9.83 2.08
N SER A 189 -22.90 8.67 1.88
CA SER A 189 -22.79 7.94 0.63
C SER A 189 -24.16 7.66 0.01
N LEU A 190 -24.20 7.75 -1.32
CA LEU A 190 -25.35 7.45 -2.16
C LEU A 190 -24.93 6.43 -3.19
N GLN A 191 -25.73 5.41 -3.41
CA GLN A 191 -25.57 4.52 -4.55
C GLN A 191 -26.91 4.31 -5.26
N ASP A 192 -26.87 4.16 -6.57
CA ASP A 192 -28.06 3.94 -7.40
C ASP A 192 -27.72 3.29 -8.74
N SER A 193 -28.75 2.92 -9.49
CA SER A 193 -28.63 2.46 -10.87
C SER A 193 -29.69 3.10 -11.78
N LEU A 194 -29.25 3.55 -12.94
CA LEU A 194 -30.10 4.17 -13.96
C LEU A 194 -30.04 3.35 -15.25
N GLN A 195 -31.18 3.12 -15.86
CA GLN A 195 -31.26 2.55 -17.20
C GLN A 195 -31.43 3.67 -18.23
N LEU A 196 -30.46 3.83 -19.12
CA LEU A 196 -30.44 4.81 -20.20
C LEU A 196 -30.57 4.08 -21.54
N GLY A 197 -31.81 3.81 -21.96
CA GLY A 197 -32.09 3.02 -23.17
C GLY A 197 -31.60 1.57 -23.04
N SER A 198 -30.69 1.16 -23.92
CA SER A 198 -30.06 -0.17 -23.92
C SER A 198 -28.82 -0.26 -23.02
N ARG A 199 -28.59 0.74 -22.17
CA ARG A 199 -27.43 0.81 -21.27
C ARG A 199 -27.88 0.91 -19.82
N ARG A 200 -27.08 0.37 -18.92
CA ARG A 200 -27.21 0.54 -17.48
C ARG A 200 -26.00 1.30 -16.95
N VAL A 201 -26.27 2.34 -16.17
CA VAL A 201 -25.28 3.04 -15.36
C VAL A 201 -25.52 2.64 -13.92
N ARG A 202 -24.49 2.15 -13.23
CA ARG A 202 -24.51 2.05 -11.76
C ARG A 202 -23.52 3.06 -11.23
N TYR A 203 -23.84 3.75 -10.14
CA TYR A 203 -22.93 4.73 -9.57
C TYR A 203 -23.03 4.76 -8.05
N ALA A 204 -21.91 5.11 -7.42
CA ALA A 204 -21.85 5.47 -6.02
C ALA A 204 -21.10 6.79 -5.86
N LEU A 205 -21.58 7.62 -4.95
CA LEU A 205 -21.02 8.89 -4.53
C LEU A 205 -20.75 8.82 -3.03
N GLN A 206 -19.65 9.40 -2.59
CA GLN A 206 -19.28 9.51 -1.18
C GLN A 206 -18.75 10.91 -0.93
N ALA A 207 -19.17 11.53 0.16
CA ALA A 207 -18.61 12.77 0.66
C ALA A 207 -18.32 12.59 2.14
N GLU A 208 -17.12 12.94 2.55
CA GLU A 208 -16.63 12.79 3.91
C GLU A 208 -15.91 14.05 4.37
N ARG A 209 -16.07 14.37 5.65
CA ARG A 209 -15.33 15.43 6.33
C ARG A 209 -15.09 15.01 7.77
N GLY A 210 -13.92 15.32 8.29
CA GLY A 210 -13.62 15.05 9.69
C GLY A 210 -12.40 15.80 10.20
N ALA A 211 -12.07 15.49 11.45
CA ALA A 211 -10.82 15.84 12.07
C ALA A 211 -10.33 14.66 12.93
N ARG A 212 -9.02 14.48 12.98
CA ARG A 212 -8.36 13.44 13.76
C ARG A 212 -7.18 13.99 14.53
N HIS A 213 -6.87 13.37 15.66
CA HIS A 213 -5.67 13.66 16.44
C HIS A 213 -4.61 12.61 16.16
N LEU A 214 -3.40 13.09 15.89
CA LEU A 214 -2.19 12.29 15.75
C LEU A 214 -1.25 12.56 16.92
N LEU A 215 -0.38 11.59 17.19
CA LEU A 215 0.67 11.73 18.20
C LEU A 215 1.92 12.29 17.53
N ASP A 216 2.52 13.28 18.17
CA ASP A 216 3.85 13.80 17.87
C ASP A 216 4.90 12.98 18.66
N SER A 217 6.05 12.66 18.05
CA SER A 217 7.11 11.85 18.66
C SER A 217 7.84 12.55 19.80
N ALA A 218 7.74 13.89 19.90
CA ALA A 218 8.46 14.66 20.90
C ALA A 218 7.98 14.41 22.35
N ALA A 219 8.93 14.35 23.29
CA ALA A 219 8.61 14.22 24.72
C ALA A 219 7.75 15.41 25.21
N GLY A 220 6.50 15.15 25.59
CA GLY A 220 5.52 16.19 25.96
C GLY A 220 4.64 16.69 24.79
N ALA A 221 4.62 15.96 23.68
CA ALA A 221 3.90 16.23 22.44
C ALA A 221 2.49 16.80 22.61
N THR A 222 2.25 17.89 21.87
CA THR A 222 0.90 18.42 21.64
C THR A 222 0.28 17.60 20.50
N PRO A 223 -0.90 17.01 20.68
CA PRO A 223 -1.52 16.23 19.61
C PRO A 223 -1.72 17.07 18.35
N VAL A 224 -1.36 16.54 17.19
CA VAL A 224 -1.57 17.20 15.90
C VAL A 224 -3.01 16.99 15.48
N ARG A 225 -3.81 18.06 15.43
CA ARG A 225 -5.17 18.00 14.91
C ARG A 225 -5.13 18.17 13.39
N GLU A 226 -5.48 17.11 12.67
CA GLU A 226 -5.59 17.11 11.22
C GLU A 226 -7.06 17.16 10.79
N ALA A 227 -7.48 18.23 10.12
CA ALA A 227 -8.76 18.28 9.43
C ALA A 227 -8.64 17.75 8.00
N PHE A 228 -9.66 17.02 7.56
CA PHE A 228 -9.70 16.44 6.23
C PHE A 228 -11.09 16.53 5.59
N SER A 229 -11.11 16.47 4.26
CA SER A 229 -12.34 16.32 3.48
C SER A 229 -12.08 15.52 2.23
N ARG A 230 -13.03 14.67 1.85
CA ARG A 230 -12.97 13.85 0.65
C ARG A 230 -14.31 13.83 -0.07
N VAL A 231 -14.28 13.86 -1.39
CA VAL A 231 -15.44 13.57 -2.24
C VAL A 231 -15.02 12.57 -3.30
N GLY A 232 -15.68 11.43 -3.34
CA GLY A 232 -15.40 10.32 -4.26
C GLY A 232 -16.64 9.91 -5.05
N ALA A 233 -16.43 9.43 -6.27
CA ALA A 233 -17.45 8.87 -7.12
C ALA A 233 -16.89 7.70 -7.91
N VAL A 234 -17.70 6.66 -8.09
CA VAL A 234 -17.43 5.55 -9.01
C VAL A 234 -18.68 5.25 -9.82
N ALA A 235 -18.51 4.93 -11.10
CA ALA A 235 -19.61 4.56 -11.97
C ALA A 235 -19.21 3.46 -12.96
N THR A 236 -20.13 2.52 -13.22
CA THR A 236 -19.99 1.52 -14.28
C THR A 236 -21.06 1.72 -15.32
N LEU A 237 -20.67 1.75 -16.59
CA LEU A 237 -21.54 1.79 -17.75
C LEU A 237 -21.44 0.47 -18.51
N GLU A 238 -22.56 -0.25 -18.63
CA GLU A 238 -22.64 -1.53 -19.34
C GLU A 238 -23.84 -1.54 -20.31
N PRO A 239 -23.71 -2.05 -21.54
CA PRO A 239 -24.84 -2.33 -22.40
C PRO A 239 -25.62 -3.54 -21.87
N LEU A 240 -26.94 -3.53 -22.01
CA LEU A 240 -27.81 -4.64 -21.61
C LEU A 240 -27.55 -5.91 -22.45
N SER A 241 -27.05 -5.75 -23.67
CA SER A 241 -26.62 -6.85 -24.54
C SER A 241 -25.30 -7.49 -24.10
N GLY A 242 -24.56 -6.88 -23.16
CA GLY A 242 -23.19 -7.24 -22.84
C GLY A 242 -22.20 -6.87 -23.95
N GLY A 243 -20.97 -7.38 -23.82
CA GLY A 243 -19.88 -7.22 -24.80
C GLY A 243 -18.79 -6.26 -24.36
N TRP A 244 -19.14 -5.16 -23.70
CA TRP A 244 -18.17 -4.25 -23.08
C TRP A 244 -18.66 -3.71 -21.74
N ALA A 245 -17.75 -3.18 -20.93
CA ALA A 245 -18.06 -2.41 -19.74
C ALA A 245 -17.05 -1.28 -19.61
N ALA A 246 -17.51 -0.11 -19.17
CA ALA A 246 -16.63 1.01 -18.84
C ALA A 246 -16.80 1.39 -17.36
N THR A 247 -15.69 1.62 -16.67
CA THR A 247 -15.66 2.02 -15.26
C THR A 247 -15.02 3.39 -15.18
N PHE A 248 -15.62 4.30 -14.42
CA PHE A 248 -15.13 5.65 -14.19
C PHE A 248 -15.01 5.88 -12.69
N ALA A 249 -13.99 6.60 -12.26
CA ALA A 249 -13.90 7.09 -10.89
C ALA A 249 -13.34 8.51 -10.85
N LEU A 250 -13.70 9.24 -9.80
CA LEU A 250 -13.22 10.57 -9.50
C LEU A 250 -13.09 10.71 -8.00
N GLU A 251 -11.99 11.26 -7.51
CA GLU A 251 -11.82 11.62 -6.12
C GLU A 251 -11.16 13.00 -6.00
N HIS A 252 -11.60 13.77 -5.01
CA HIS A 252 -10.90 14.94 -4.49
C HIS A 252 -10.67 14.77 -3.00
N LEU A 253 -9.42 14.89 -2.54
CA LEU A 253 -9.03 14.78 -1.14
C LEU A 253 -8.30 16.06 -0.72
N ARG A 254 -8.54 16.51 0.51
CA ARG A 254 -7.79 17.56 1.19
C ARG A 254 -7.46 17.16 2.60
N ARG A 255 -6.23 17.46 3.01
CA ARG A 255 -5.67 17.22 4.34
C ARG A 255 -4.86 18.44 4.75
N ASP A 256 -5.01 18.93 5.97
CA ASP A 256 -4.27 20.11 6.42
C ASP A 256 -2.93 19.79 7.12
N HIS A 257 -2.75 18.55 7.60
CA HIS A 257 -1.52 18.05 8.23
C HIS A 257 -1.18 16.65 7.70
N ALA A 258 -1.14 16.49 6.37
CA ALA A 258 -0.59 15.30 5.75
C ALA A 258 0.84 15.02 6.23
N LEU A 259 1.21 13.73 6.24
CA LEU A 259 2.49 13.19 6.75
C LEU A 259 2.60 13.14 8.28
N ALA A 260 1.68 13.74 9.04
CA ALA A 260 1.65 13.61 10.50
C ALA A 260 1.43 12.15 10.98
N GLU A 261 0.99 11.24 10.09
CA GLU A 261 0.99 9.80 10.32
C GLU A 261 2.38 9.19 10.57
N PHE A 262 3.45 9.87 10.12
CA PHE A 262 4.87 9.54 10.37
C PHE A 262 5.44 10.26 11.59
N TYR A 263 4.58 10.56 12.56
CA TYR A 263 4.95 11.18 13.84
C TYR A 263 5.63 12.55 13.75
N VAL A 264 5.55 13.23 12.60
CA VAL A 264 6.11 14.57 12.42
C VAL A 264 5.25 15.62 13.14
N GLY A 265 5.91 16.63 13.71
CA GLY A 265 5.23 17.71 14.44
C GLY A 265 4.34 18.59 13.56
N PRO A 266 3.44 19.42 14.14
CA PRO A 266 2.49 20.24 13.37
C PRO A 266 3.12 21.17 12.33
N THR A 267 4.30 21.71 12.62
CA THR A 267 5.04 22.59 11.70
C THR A 267 5.76 21.82 10.60
N GLN A 268 6.09 20.55 10.86
CA GLN A 268 6.77 19.65 9.93
C GLN A 268 5.80 18.98 8.95
N ALA A 269 4.51 18.89 9.31
CA ALA A 269 3.45 18.36 8.46
C ALA A 269 3.19 19.23 7.20
N ALA A 270 2.46 18.67 6.25
CA ALA A 270 2.13 19.31 4.98
C ALA A 270 0.62 19.55 4.81
N GLU A 271 0.27 20.56 4.03
CA GLU A 271 -1.06 20.62 3.43
C GLU A 271 -1.06 19.80 2.12
N GLU A 272 -2.04 18.90 1.97
CA GLU A 272 -2.24 18.10 0.76
C GLU A 272 -3.60 18.42 0.13
N ALA A 273 -3.60 18.56 -1.19
CA ALA A 273 -4.81 18.54 -1.99
C ALA A 273 -4.58 17.69 -3.24
N SER A 274 -5.33 16.60 -3.38
CA SER A 274 -5.22 15.69 -4.51
C SER A 274 -6.53 15.56 -5.28
N THR A 275 -6.43 15.33 -6.58
CA THR A 275 -7.56 15.02 -7.46
C THR A 275 -7.16 13.88 -8.37
N THR A 276 -7.93 12.80 -8.34
CA THR A 276 -7.69 11.60 -9.14
C THR A 276 -8.90 11.34 -10.03
N ALA A 277 -8.67 11.06 -11.30
CA ALA A 277 -9.67 10.63 -12.26
C ALA A 277 -9.22 9.30 -12.89
N PHE A 278 -10.17 8.40 -13.09
CA PHE A 278 -9.93 7.09 -13.69
C PHE A 278 -11.00 6.77 -14.72
N ALA A 279 -10.59 6.15 -15.82
CA ALA A 279 -11.47 5.57 -16.82
C ALA A 279 -10.89 4.24 -17.32
N GLY A 280 -11.67 3.16 -17.19
CA GLY A 280 -11.33 1.83 -17.69
C GLY A 280 -12.38 1.33 -18.67
N MET A 281 -11.94 0.57 -19.68
CA MET A 281 -12.82 -0.13 -20.60
C MET A 281 -12.38 -1.59 -20.75
N ARG A 282 -13.36 -2.49 -20.69
CA ARG A 282 -13.19 -3.91 -20.97
C ARG A 282 -14.05 -4.28 -22.17
N HIS A 283 -13.47 -4.98 -23.14
CA HIS A 283 -14.17 -5.49 -24.32
C HIS A 283 -13.65 -6.88 -24.66
N GLY A 284 -14.47 -7.90 -24.44
CA GLY A 284 -14.03 -9.29 -24.50
C GLY A 284 -12.87 -9.56 -23.52
N ALA A 285 -11.73 -10.02 -24.05
CA ALA A 285 -10.53 -10.30 -23.28
C ALA A 285 -9.54 -9.12 -23.20
N LEU A 286 -9.83 -7.99 -23.86
CA LEU A 286 -9.03 -6.78 -23.76
C LEU A 286 -9.55 -5.89 -22.63
N GLN A 287 -8.61 -5.36 -21.86
CA GLN A 287 -8.83 -4.37 -20.81
C GLN A 287 -7.82 -3.23 -20.97
N VAL A 288 -8.31 -2.00 -20.91
CA VAL A 288 -7.48 -0.79 -20.95
C VAL A 288 -7.98 0.19 -19.89
N GLY A 289 -7.09 0.61 -18.98
CA GLY A 289 -7.35 1.60 -17.94
C GLY A 289 -6.45 2.81 -18.10
N LEU A 290 -7.00 4.01 -17.88
CA LEU A 290 -6.27 5.26 -17.80
C LEU A 290 -6.57 5.93 -16.46
N LEU A 291 -5.52 6.26 -15.72
CA LEU A 291 -5.58 6.98 -14.46
C LEU A 291 -4.82 8.29 -14.60
N ALA A 292 -5.38 9.37 -14.06
CA ALA A 292 -4.74 10.67 -13.96
C ALA A 292 -4.88 11.20 -12.55
N ARG A 293 -3.77 11.63 -11.94
CA ARG A 293 -3.75 12.22 -10.60
C ARG A 293 -2.98 13.53 -10.62
N VAL A 294 -3.50 14.53 -9.93
CA VAL A 294 -2.76 15.75 -9.58
C VAL A 294 -2.75 15.85 -8.07
N ASN A 295 -1.57 15.86 -7.48
CA ASN A 295 -1.36 16.04 -6.06
C ASN A 295 -0.58 17.33 -5.81
N LYS A 296 -1.06 18.19 -4.91
CA LYS A 296 -0.33 19.38 -4.47
C LYS A 296 0.01 19.22 -2.99
N VAL A 297 1.29 19.25 -2.68
CA VAL A 297 1.82 19.16 -1.31
C VAL A 297 2.54 20.45 -0.98
N SER A 298 2.19 21.09 0.12
CA SER A 298 2.78 22.35 0.57
C SER A 298 3.20 22.22 2.03
N ALA A 299 4.50 22.35 2.31
CA ALA A 299 4.99 22.37 3.69
C ALA A 299 4.35 23.54 4.47
N ARG A 300 3.91 23.28 5.70
CA ARG A 300 3.32 24.31 6.57
C ARG A 300 4.36 25.31 7.05
N ASP A 301 5.49 24.79 7.51
CA ASP A 301 6.70 25.53 7.77
C ASP A 301 7.85 24.90 6.98
N ARG A 302 8.78 25.72 6.49
CA ARG A 302 10.01 25.23 5.84
C ARG A 302 11.25 25.44 6.71
N GLY A 303 11.13 26.29 7.72
CA GLY A 303 12.17 26.59 8.69
C GLY A 303 12.02 25.80 9.99
N PHE A 304 11.20 24.75 10.01
CA PHE A 304 11.09 23.89 11.18
C PHE A 304 12.44 23.23 11.48
N THR A 305 12.64 22.96 12.76
CA THR A 305 13.84 22.31 13.27
C THR A 305 13.64 20.80 13.33
N ILE A 306 14.67 20.05 12.94
CA ILE A 306 14.78 18.60 13.12
C ILE A 306 15.65 18.32 14.35
N ASP A 307 15.16 17.51 15.30
CA ASP A 307 15.94 17.08 16.46
C ASP A 307 16.56 15.70 16.21
N LEU A 308 17.86 15.54 16.45
CA LEU A 308 18.55 14.26 16.36
C LEU A 308 18.16 13.27 17.46
N LEU A 309 17.62 13.76 18.58
CA LEU A 309 17.23 12.92 19.71
C LEU A 309 15.85 12.28 19.53
N ASP A 310 15.35 12.24 18.29
CA ASP A 310 14.08 11.65 17.94
C ASP A 310 14.04 10.15 18.28
N PRO A 311 13.16 9.72 19.20
CA PRO A 311 13.21 8.37 19.77
C PRO A 311 12.76 7.25 18.82
N ASP A 312 12.03 7.55 17.74
CA ASP A 312 11.63 6.55 16.73
C ASP A 312 12.55 6.52 15.50
N GLY A 313 13.40 7.53 15.32
CA GLY A 313 14.38 7.63 14.25
C GLY A 313 13.78 7.94 12.87
N GLU A 314 12.46 8.15 12.78
CA GLU A 314 11.79 8.51 11.52
C GLU A 314 11.90 10.02 11.23
N ALA A 315 12.03 10.87 12.27
CA ALA A 315 12.12 12.33 12.12
C ALA A 315 13.47 12.84 11.57
N PHE A 316 14.47 11.96 11.34
CA PHE A 316 15.67 12.37 10.61
C PHE A 316 15.41 12.57 9.10
N ARG A 317 14.25 12.09 8.59
CA ARG A 317 13.93 12.10 7.14
C ARG A 317 12.55 12.69 6.74
N PRO A 318 12.03 13.78 7.34
CA PRO A 318 10.82 14.45 6.85
C PRO A 318 11.13 15.35 5.63
N LEU A 319 12.02 14.89 4.74
CA LEU A 319 12.50 15.66 3.60
C LEU A 319 11.56 15.38 2.43
N TYR A 320 10.57 16.25 2.25
CA TYR A 320 9.67 16.19 1.11
C TYR A 320 9.64 17.53 0.37
N PRO A 321 9.73 17.54 -0.97
CA PRO A 321 9.71 18.79 -1.72
C PRO A 321 8.27 19.30 -1.83
N SER A 322 8.04 20.56 -1.47
CA SER A 322 6.73 21.20 -1.69
C SER A 322 6.53 21.46 -3.18
N GLY A 323 5.41 21.05 -3.76
CA GLY A 323 5.13 21.27 -5.17
C GLY A 323 3.84 20.65 -5.65
N THR A 324 3.70 20.61 -6.97
CA THR A 324 2.60 19.92 -7.66
C THR A 324 3.16 18.72 -8.40
N GLN A 325 2.60 17.55 -8.13
CA GLN A 325 2.86 16.31 -8.86
C GLN A 325 1.66 16.00 -9.76
N ALA A 326 1.89 15.82 -11.05
CA ALA A 326 0.93 15.28 -11.99
C ALA A 326 1.38 13.88 -12.41
N ALA A 327 0.47 12.93 -12.45
CA ALA A 327 0.78 11.55 -12.79
C ALA A 327 -0.30 10.99 -13.73
N LEU A 328 0.15 10.17 -14.69
CA LEU A 328 -0.68 9.39 -15.59
C LEU A 328 -0.27 7.92 -15.46
N ALA A 329 -1.24 7.01 -15.44
CA ALA A 329 -1.01 5.57 -15.54
C ALA A 329 -1.88 4.95 -16.63
N LEU A 330 -1.29 4.06 -17.42
CA LEU A 330 -1.95 3.27 -18.46
C LEU A 330 -1.82 1.78 -18.10
N ASP A 331 -2.95 1.14 -17.81
CA ASP A 331 -3.07 -0.30 -17.60
C ASP A 331 -3.58 -0.96 -18.90
N VAL A 332 -2.90 -1.98 -19.38
CA VAL A 332 -3.34 -2.78 -20.53
C VAL A 332 -3.22 -4.25 -20.18
N ALA A 333 -4.31 -4.99 -20.29
CA ALA A 333 -4.29 -6.44 -20.19
C ALA A 333 -5.07 -7.09 -21.33
N HIS A 334 -4.52 -8.18 -21.86
CA HIS A 334 -5.15 -8.95 -22.92
C HIS A 334 -4.88 -10.44 -22.74
N ARG A 335 -5.89 -11.28 -22.93
CA ARG A 335 -5.75 -12.74 -22.85
C ARG A 335 -6.29 -13.43 -24.10
N VAL A 336 -5.52 -14.36 -24.66
CA VAL A 336 -5.93 -15.20 -25.79
C VAL A 336 -5.61 -16.65 -25.46
N GLY A 337 -6.63 -17.39 -25.02
CA GLY A 337 -6.46 -18.75 -24.52
C GLY A 337 -5.55 -18.78 -23.27
N PRO A 338 -4.49 -19.59 -23.25
CA PRO A 338 -3.56 -19.61 -22.13
C PRO A 338 -2.55 -18.45 -22.17
N ALA A 339 -2.34 -17.81 -23.32
CA ALA A 339 -1.42 -16.70 -23.45
C ALA A 339 -2.03 -15.38 -22.94
N TYR A 340 -1.20 -14.53 -22.35
CA TYR A 340 -1.61 -13.20 -21.89
C TYR A 340 -0.50 -12.15 -22.01
N LEU A 341 -0.95 -10.90 -22.05
CA LEU A 341 -0.16 -9.68 -21.92
C LEU A 341 -0.74 -8.87 -20.77
N SER A 342 0.11 -8.35 -19.89
CA SER A 342 -0.22 -7.33 -18.90
C SER A 342 0.85 -6.25 -18.95
N SER A 343 0.47 -4.99 -18.87
CA SER A 343 1.39 -3.86 -18.95
C SER A 343 0.85 -2.70 -18.15
N THR A 344 1.64 -2.16 -17.24
CA THR A 344 1.34 -0.93 -16.51
C THR A 344 2.43 0.09 -16.79
N GLN A 345 2.04 1.24 -17.33
CA GLN A 345 2.97 2.31 -17.72
C GLN A 345 2.60 3.60 -16.99
N HIS A 346 3.59 4.29 -16.43
CA HIS A 346 3.41 5.50 -15.65
C HIS A 346 4.23 6.65 -16.23
N LEU A 347 3.68 7.84 -16.15
CA LEU A 347 4.35 9.10 -16.43
C LEU A 347 4.09 10.05 -15.26
N LEU A 348 5.16 10.50 -14.61
CA LEU A 348 5.11 11.44 -13.50
C LEU A 348 5.79 12.74 -13.92
N HIS A 349 5.22 13.85 -13.47
CA HIS A 349 5.83 15.16 -13.54
C HIS A 349 5.73 15.83 -12.19
N PHE A 350 6.86 16.27 -11.65
CA PHE A 350 6.91 17.06 -10.44
C PHE A 350 7.35 18.50 -10.77
N ALA A 351 6.65 19.48 -10.20
CA ALA A 351 6.95 20.89 -10.32
C ALA A 351 7.08 21.49 -8.91
N PRO A 352 8.31 21.70 -8.39
CA PRO A 352 8.49 22.25 -7.06
C PRO A 352 7.98 23.69 -6.98
N SER A 353 7.32 24.02 -5.88
CA SER A 353 6.93 25.38 -5.53
C SER A 353 8.11 26.22 -5.02
N VAL A 354 9.13 25.55 -4.49
CA VAL A 354 10.40 26.14 -4.05
C VAL A 354 11.52 25.20 -4.44
N SER A 355 12.54 25.78 -5.08
CA SER A 355 13.66 25.01 -5.62
C SER A 355 14.79 24.79 -4.62
N SER A 356 14.82 25.53 -3.51
CA SER A 356 15.85 25.39 -2.48
C SER A 356 15.39 25.91 -1.13
N TRP A 357 15.69 25.18 -0.06
CA TRP A 357 15.41 25.62 1.31
C TRP A 357 16.43 25.03 2.29
N ARG A 358 16.39 25.51 3.54
CA ARG A 358 17.25 25.03 4.62
C ARG A 358 16.43 24.66 5.84
N GLN A 359 16.71 23.51 6.42
CA GLN A 359 16.10 23.02 7.64
C GLN A 359 17.15 22.91 8.75
N PRO A 360 17.04 23.71 9.82
CA PRO A 360 17.92 23.59 10.98
C PRO A 360 17.85 22.20 11.60
N VAL A 361 18.99 21.71 12.06
CA VAL A 361 19.11 20.46 12.83
C VAL A 361 19.68 20.79 14.20
N VAL A 362 19.07 20.24 15.25
CA VAL A 362 19.48 20.41 16.65
C VAL A 362 19.72 19.06 17.32
N VAL A 363 20.43 19.08 18.45
CA VAL A 363 20.44 17.99 19.42
C VAL A 363 19.79 18.52 20.69
N GLY A 364 18.55 18.13 20.95
CA GLY A 364 17.72 18.76 21.97
C GLY A 364 17.47 20.23 21.63
N THR A 365 18.12 21.14 22.35
CA THR A 365 17.98 22.59 22.13
C THR A 365 19.21 23.24 21.49
N GLU A 366 20.29 22.48 21.29
CA GLU A 366 21.55 23.01 20.78
C GLU A 366 21.63 22.89 19.26
N ALA A 367 22.03 23.98 18.58
CA ALA A 367 22.22 23.98 17.13
C ALA A 367 23.34 23.01 16.73
N TYR A 368 23.01 22.05 15.87
CA TYR A 368 23.95 21.04 15.40
C TYR A 368 24.39 21.29 13.96
N GLY A 369 23.44 21.63 13.09
CA GLY A 369 23.70 21.83 11.67
C GLY A 369 22.46 22.27 10.91
N ALA A 370 22.46 22.04 9.60
CA ALA A 370 21.28 22.22 8.76
C ALA A 370 21.33 21.33 7.52
N TRP A 371 20.18 20.84 7.09
CA TRP A 371 20.00 20.32 5.74
C TRP A 371 19.81 21.47 4.76
N ALA A 372 20.60 21.51 3.69
CA ALA A 372 20.39 22.36 2.54
C ALA A 372 19.83 21.50 1.41
N LEU A 373 18.59 21.78 1.02
CA LEU A 373 17.82 20.98 0.08
C LEU A 373 17.64 21.73 -1.23
N GLU A 374 17.69 20.99 -2.34
CA GLU A 374 17.44 21.48 -3.68
C GLU A 374 16.48 20.54 -4.42
N ALA A 375 15.49 21.13 -5.09
CA ALA A 375 14.51 20.41 -5.89
C ALA A 375 14.27 21.15 -7.21
N ARG A 376 14.07 20.41 -8.30
CA ARG A 376 13.80 20.94 -9.64
C ARG A 376 12.62 20.22 -10.27
N ALA A 377 12.16 20.76 -11.39
CA ALA A 377 11.06 20.16 -12.11
C ALA A 377 11.53 18.88 -12.82
N THR A 378 10.93 17.74 -12.49
CA THR A 378 11.27 16.43 -13.05
C THR A 378 10.17 15.87 -13.94
N THR A 379 10.55 14.99 -14.85
CA THR A 379 9.62 14.15 -15.59
C THR A 379 10.20 12.75 -15.61
N GLU A 380 9.42 11.80 -15.15
CA GLU A 380 9.83 10.42 -14.94
C GLU A 380 8.84 9.50 -15.64
N ALA A 381 9.33 8.42 -16.22
CA ALA A 381 8.50 7.38 -16.80
C ALA A 381 8.97 6.03 -16.26
N TYR A 382 8.05 5.21 -15.78
CA TYR A 382 8.38 3.89 -15.25
C TYR A 382 7.23 2.92 -15.50
N GLY A 383 7.49 1.64 -15.42
CA GLY A 383 6.46 0.65 -15.67
C GLY A 383 6.97 -0.76 -15.70
N ASP A 384 6.05 -1.67 -16.01
CA ASP A 384 6.31 -3.09 -16.15
C ASP A 384 5.46 -3.71 -17.27
N VAL A 385 5.96 -4.82 -17.81
CA VAL A 385 5.31 -5.62 -18.83
C VAL A 385 5.51 -7.09 -18.51
N ARG A 386 4.41 -7.86 -18.58
CA ARG A 386 4.37 -9.31 -18.45
C ARG A 386 3.79 -9.92 -19.72
N LEU A 387 4.54 -10.82 -20.33
CA LEU A 387 4.05 -11.68 -21.42
C LEU A 387 4.17 -13.12 -20.96
N GLY A 388 3.04 -13.81 -20.85
CA GLY A 388 3.02 -15.12 -20.20
C GLY A 388 2.05 -16.11 -20.80
N TRP A 389 2.15 -17.31 -20.25
CA TRP A 389 1.30 -18.46 -20.52
C TRP A 389 0.84 -19.05 -19.20
N SER A 390 -0.47 -19.24 -19.05
CA SER A 390 -1.06 -19.83 -17.85
C SER A 390 -2.14 -20.85 -18.21
N GLU A 391 -1.99 -22.05 -17.64
CA GLU A 391 -2.87 -23.18 -17.89
C GLU A 391 -3.05 -24.05 -16.65
N ALA A 392 -4.20 -24.72 -16.57
CA ALA A 392 -4.49 -25.74 -15.59
C ALA A 392 -4.65 -27.09 -16.31
N LEU A 393 -3.89 -28.09 -15.86
CA LEU A 393 -3.87 -29.44 -16.38
C LEU A 393 -4.45 -30.40 -15.34
N GLU A 394 -5.37 -31.25 -15.78
CA GLU A 394 -6.00 -32.27 -14.96
C GLU A 394 -5.33 -33.62 -15.19
N LEU A 395 -4.62 -34.13 -14.18
CA LEU A 395 -3.80 -35.34 -14.21
C LEU A 395 -4.37 -36.40 -13.26
N GLY A 396 -5.59 -36.83 -13.51
CA GLY A 396 -6.29 -37.80 -12.67
C GLY A 396 -6.60 -37.24 -11.28
N ALA A 397 -5.93 -37.74 -10.24
CA ALA A 397 -6.10 -37.30 -8.86
C ALA A 397 -5.31 -36.02 -8.52
N VAL A 398 -4.67 -35.40 -9.51
CA VAL A 398 -3.83 -34.20 -9.32
C VAL A 398 -4.25 -33.14 -10.31
N ARG A 399 -4.36 -31.90 -9.85
CA ARG A 399 -4.47 -30.71 -10.68
C ARG A 399 -3.16 -29.94 -10.63
N LEU A 400 -2.58 -29.67 -11.79
CA LEU A 400 -1.39 -28.84 -11.96
C LEU A 400 -1.80 -27.50 -12.56
N VAL A 401 -1.45 -26.39 -11.92
CA VAL A 401 -1.65 -25.05 -12.46
C VAL A 401 -0.31 -24.37 -12.59
N ALA A 402 -0.01 -23.83 -13.76
CA ALA A 402 1.25 -23.15 -14.03
C ALA A 402 1.02 -21.78 -14.67
N ASP A 403 1.87 -20.83 -14.32
CA ASP A 403 2.00 -19.50 -14.94
C ASP A 403 3.49 -19.26 -15.19
N LEU A 404 3.89 -19.12 -16.46
CA LEU A 404 5.25 -18.86 -16.90
C LEU A 404 5.25 -17.57 -17.71
N TYR A 405 6.13 -16.63 -17.38
CA TYR A 405 6.11 -15.32 -18.03
C TYR A 405 7.48 -14.67 -18.14
N ALA A 406 7.68 -13.93 -19.23
CA ALA A 406 8.73 -12.94 -19.34
C ALA A 406 8.28 -11.64 -18.66
N PHE A 407 9.21 -10.99 -17.97
CA PHE A 407 8.99 -9.77 -17.21
C PHE A 407 9.99 -8.70 -17.64
N GLY A 408 9.53 -7.49 -17.86
CA GLY A 408 10.37 -6.32 -18.04
C GLY A 408 9.89 -5.19 -17.16
N THR A 409 10.81 -4.45 -16.56
CA THR A 409 10.50 -3.23 -15.79
C THR A 409 11.56 -2.17 -16.05
N TYR A 410 11.15 -0.90 -15.99
CA TYR A 410 12.04 0.22 -16.25
C TYR A 410 11.69 1.42 -15.38
N GLY A 411 12.66 2.31 -15.22
CA GLY A 411 12.51 3.63 -14.61
C GLY A 411 13.43 4.62 -15.31
N LEU A 412 12.85 5.64 -15.94
CA LEU A 412 13.54 6.67 -16.69
C LEU A 412 13.24 8.01 -16.03
N ASN A 413 14.22 8.89 -16.00
CA ASN A 413 14.02 10.31 -15.67
C ASN A 413 14.43 11.20 -16.84
N ARG A 414 14.13 12.50 -16.73
CA ARG A 414 14.35 13.48 -17.80
C ARG A 414 15.81 13.54 -18.26
N SER A 415 16.75 13.38 -17.33
CA SER A 415 18.19 13.45 -17.65
C SER A 415 18.73 12.14 -18.23
N LEU A 416 17.96 11.05 -18.14
CA LEU A 416 18.38 9.67 -18.36
C LEU A 416 19.53 9.18 -17.47
N THR A 417 20.06 10.03 -16.58
CA THR A 417 21.05 9.66 -15.57
C THR A 417 20.41 8.66 -14.61
N ASN A 418 21.11 7.59 -14.23
CA ASN A 418 20.59 6.58 -13.29
C ASN A 418 19.28 5.91 -13.74
N SER A 419 19.04 5.81 -15.05
CA SER A 419 17.90 5.06 -15.57
C SER A 419 18.05 3.56 -15.32
N LEU A 420 16.93 2.91 -15.06
CA LEU A 420 16.82 1.47 -14.83
C LEU A 420 16.08 0.81 -16.00
N ALA A 421 16.60 -0.32 -16.46
CA ALA A 421 15.89 -1.22 -17.37
C ALA A 421 16.34 -2.65 -17.04
N MET A 422 15.38 -3.47 -16.63
CA MET A 422 15.64 -4.81 -16.15
C MET A 422 14.67 -5.80 -16.81
N VAL A 423 15.16 -6.99 -17.12
CA VAL A 423 14.37 -8.07 -17.71
C VAL A 423 14.63 -9.35 -16.93
N ASP A 424 13.58 -10.15 -16.76
CA ASP A 424 13.66 -11.43 -16.08
C ASP A 424 12.52 -12.37 -16.54
N ALA A 425 12.42 -13.53 -15.91
CA ALA A 425 11.35 -14.48 -16.07
C ALA A 425 10.75 -14.83 -14.70
N GLY A 426 9.43 -14.89 -14.63
CA GLY A 426 8.75 -15.44 -13.47
C GLY A 426 8.08 -16.77 -13.77
N ALA A 427 7.87 -17.53 -12.72
CA ALA A 427 7.21 -18.82 -12.76
C ALA A 427 6.40 -19.02 -11.49
N LYS A 428 5.17 -19.50 -11.62
CA LYS A 428 4.32 -19.95 -10.52
C LYS A 428 3.79 -21.33 -10.88
N VAL A 429 3.94 -22.29 -9.99
CA VAL A 429 3.48 -23.66 -10.20
C VAL A 429 2.76 -24.11 -8.94
N ARG A 430 1.59 -24.70 -9.12
CA ARG A 430 0.81 -25.28 -8.04
C ARG A 430 0.36 -26.68 -8.39
N VAL A 431 0.58 -27.60 -7.47
CA VAL A 431 0.09 -28.97 -7.52
C VAL A 431 -0.94 -29.13 -6.41
N GLU A 432 -2.14 -29.56 -6.76
CA GLU A 432 -3.25 -29.78 -5.82
C GLU A 432 -3.75 -31.22 -5.96
N GLY A 433 -3.93 -31.91 -4.83
CA GLY A 433 -4.58 -33.22 -4.81
C GLY A 433 -6.09 -33.06 -4.94
N ARG A 434 -6.68 -33.66 -5.98
CA ARG A 434 -8.13 -33.71 -6.16
C ARG A 434 -8.72 -34.87 -5.38
N ASP A 435 -9.67 -34.53 -4.51
CA ASP A 435 -10.62 -35.44 -3.88
C ASP A 435 -10.00 -36.77 -3.42
N VAL A 436 -8.95 -36.70 -2.58
CA VAL A 436 -8.56 -37.84 -1.77
C VAL A 436 -9.69 -38.04 -0.74
N GLN A 437 -10.71 -38.80 -1.16
CA GLN A 437 -11.93 -39.14 -0.42
C GLN A 437 -12.88 -37.96 -0.06
N ALA A 438 -12.82 -36.83 -0.77
CA ALA A 438 -13.57 -35.58 -0.45
C ALA A 438 -13.30 -34.98 0.95
N LEU A 439 -12.38 -35.59 1.71
CA LEU A 439 -12.03 -35.20 3.07
C LEU A 439 -10.68 -34.49 3.14
N PHE A 440 -9.78 -34.69 2.18
CA PHE A 440 -8.42 -34.16 2.22
C PHE A 440 -7.97 -33.62 0.86
N ARG A 441 -7.48 -32.38 0.84
CA ARG A 441 -6.93 -31.70 -0.35
C ARG A 441 -5.57 -31.09 -0.03
N PRO A 442 -4.45 -31.80 -0.28
CA PRO A 442 -3.13 -31.25 -0.12
C PRO A 442 -2.78 -30.35 -1.30
N PHE A 443 -1.92 -29.36 -1.07
CA PHE A 443 -1.34 -28.58 -2.15
C PHE A 443 0.13 -28.23 -1.86
N LEU A 444 0.86 -27.99 -2.94
CA LEU A 444 2.20 -27.43 -2.97
C LEU A 444 2.24 -26.34 -4.05
N ALA A 445 2.61 -25.13 -3.69
CA ALA A 445 2.84 -24.02 -4.59
C ALA A 445 4.28 -23.54 -4.49
N LEU A 446 4.90 -23.29 -5.64
CA LEU A 446 6.25 -22.74 -5.77
C LEU A 446 6.17 -21.53 -6.70
N SER A 447 6.83 -20.43 -6.33
CA SER A 447 6.92 -19.27 -7.19
C SER A 447 8.28 -18.60 -7.15
N ARG A 448 8.68 -18.05 -8.29
CA ARG A 448 9.69 -17.02 -8.46
C ARG A 448 9.01 -15.85 -9.16
N THR A 449 8.94 -14.70 -8.50
CA THR A 449 8.24 -13.53 -9.04
C THR A 449 9.13 -12.30 -8.93
N PRO A 450 9.63 -11.77 -10.07
CA PRO A 450 10.33 -10.51 -10.09
C PRO A 450 9.41 -9.36 -9.69
N VAL A 451 9.97 -8.32 -9.08
CA VAL A 451 9.28 -7.12 -8.58
C VAL A 451 9.55 -5.94 -9.52
N ALA A 452 8.51 -5.17 -9.81
CA ALA A 452 8.63 -3.94 -10.60
C ALA A 452 9.40 -2.84 -9.86
N VAL A 453 10.04 -1.96 -10.63
CA VAL A 453 10.64 -0.74 -10.10
C VAL A 453 9.55 0.16 -9.50
N SER A 454 9.78 0.65 -8.29
CA SER A 454 8.86 1.57 -7.62
C SER A 454 9.09 3.03 -8.03
N PRO A 455 8.05 3.88 -8.05
CA PRO A 455 8.19 5.33 -8.22
C PRO A 455 9.18 5.97 -7.23
N GLU A 456 9.23 5.53 -5.97
CA GLU A 456 10.17 6.05 -4.97
C GLU A 456 11.62 5.77 -5.37
N LEU A 457 11.90 4.59 -5.94
CA LEU A 457 13.23 4.26 -6.44
C LEU A 457 13.59 5.15 -7.64
N VAL A 458 12.68 5.35 -8.60
CA VAL A 458 12.94 6.23 -9.75
C VAL A 458 13.23 7.67 -9.31
N ARG A 459 12.42 8.20 -8.38
CA ARG A 459 12.59 9.55 -7.82
C ARG A 459 13.89 9.72 -7.05
N SER A 460 14.24 8.74 -6.20
CA SER A 460 15.49 8.80 -5.42
C SER A 460 16.75 8.72 -6.29
N LEU A 461 16.62 8.23 -7.52
CA LEU A 461 17.70 8.18 -8.51
C LEU A 461 17.73 9.42 -9.44
N ASP A 462 16.67 10.23 -9.48
CA ASP A 462 16.61 11.44 -10.29
C ASP A 462 17.37 12.59 -9.60
N PRO A 463 18.48 13.08 -10.18
CA PRO A 463 19.27 14.18 -9.60
C PRO A 463 18.51 15.50 -9.51
N ASP A 464 17.40 15.66 -10.25
CA ASP A 464 16.61 16.88 -10.22
C ASP A 464 15.43 16.78 -9.23
N HIS A 465 15.10 15.61 -8.67
CA HIS A 465 13.91 15.45 -7.81
C HIS A 465 14.10 16.09 -6.42
N LEU A 466 15.07 15.57 -5.67
CA LEU A 466 15.44 16.08 -4.36
C LEU A 466 16.90 15.70 -4.06
N ASP A 467 17.76 16.70 -3.98
CA ASP A 467 19.11 16.55 -3.44
C ASP A 467 19.20 17.23 -2.08
N ALA A 468 19.92 16.61 -1.15
CA ALA A 468 20.12 17.13 0.19
C ALA A 468 21.60 17.15 0.57
N ARG A 469 22.01 18.19 1.29
CA ARG A 469 23.36 18.36 1.80
C ARG A 469 23.31 18.69 3.29
N PHE A 470 23.84 17.82 4.12
CA PHE A 470 23.91 18.07 5.56
C PHE A 470 25.16 18.87 5.90
N LEU A 471 24.96 20.02 6.53
CA LEU A 471 26.00 20.99 6.84
C LEU A 471 26.17 21.08 8.37
N LEU A 472 27.35 20.73 8.86
CA LEU A 472 27.68 20.72 10.28
C LEU A 472 28.06 22.11 10.79
N GLY A 473 27.48 22.47 11.93
CA GLY A 473 27.75 23.70 12.67
C GLY A 473 27.46 24.99 11.90
N THR A 474 27.83 26.12 12.49
CA THR A 474 27.69 27.45 11.86
C THR A 474 28.68 27.68 10.73
N GLN A 475 29.79 26.93 10.71
CA GLN A 475 30.81 27.01 9.67
C GLN A 475 30.36 26.35 8.36
N GLY A 476 29.31 25.52 8.39
CA GLY A 476 28.71 24.92 7.22
C GLY A 476 29.59 23.87 6.54
N ALA A 477 30.37 23.12 7.33
CA ALA A 477 31.17 22.02 6.79
C ALA A 477 30.24 20.92 6.27
N LEU A 478 30.42 20.49 5.02
CA LEU A 478 29.63 19.40 4.46
C LEU A 478 29.95 18.09 5.19
N LEU A 479 28.94 17.44 5.74
CA LEU A 479 29.10 16.15 6.42
C LEU A 479 28.52 15.00 5.60
N GLU A 480 27.39 15.21 4.94
CA GLU A 480 26.71 14.17 4.17
C GLU A 480 25.95 14.76 2.98
N THR A 481 25.73 13.93 1.96
CA THR A 481 24.91 14.25 0.80
C THR A 481 23.98 13.11 0.47
N GLU A 482 22.75 13.42 0.06
CA GLU A 482 21.73 12.47 -0.39
C GLU A 482 21.08 12.97 -1.69
N GLY A 483 20.44 12.06 -2.43
CA GLY A 483 19.72 12.36 -3.67
C GLY A 483 20.37 11.80 -4.93
N GLY A 484 19.65 11.91 -6.05
CA GLY A 484 20.02 11.29 -7.31
C GLY A 484 21.35 11.78 -7.88
N ALA A 485 21.80 13.01 -7.54
CA ALA A 485 23.10 13.52 -7.99
C ALA A 485 24.29 12.84 -7.29
N TYR A 486 24.03 12.19 -6.17
CA TYR A 486 25.03 11.46 -5.38
C TYR A 486 24.85 9.94 -5.46
N ALA A 487 23.87 9.47 -6.23
CA ALA A 487 23.67 8.07 -6.54
C ALA A 487 24.16 7.74 -7.96
N ARG A 488 24.71 6.54 -8.16
CA ARG A 488 24.97 5.99 -9.49
C ARG A 488 24.39 4.59 -9.66
N VAL A 489 23.81 4.30 -10.82
CA VAL A 489 23.43 2.94 -11.20
C VAL A 489 24.63 2.26 -11.84
N GLU A 490 25.11 1.16 -11.25
CA GLU A 490 26.28 0.44 -11.74
C GLU A 490 25.89 -0.91 -12.37
N GLY A 491 26.31 -1.12 -13.63
CA GLY A 491 26.21 -2.41 -14.30
C GLY A 491 24.79 -2.80 -14.73
N LEU A 492 24.66 -4.08 -15.10
CA LEU A 492 23.37 -4.70 -15.36
C LEU A 492 22.78 -5.15 -14.02
N LEU A 493 21.70 -4.51 -13.60
CA LEU A 493 20.94 -4.90 -12.42
C LEU A 493 19.85 -5.90 -12.81
N SER A 494 19.51 -6.78 -11.87
CA SER A 494 18.35 -7.66 -11.95
C SER A 494 17.18 -7.11 -11.12
N PRO A 495 15.92 -7.39 -11.48
CA PRO A 495 14.80 -7.10 -10.60
C PRO A 495 14.97 -7.84 -9.27
N THR A 496 14.39 -7.30 -8.21
CA THR A 496 14.27 -8.06 -6.96
C THR A 496 13.36 -9.26 -7.18
N ASP A 497 13.84 -10.45 -6.84
CA ASP A 497 13.08 -11.68 -6.94
C ASP A 497 12.51 -12.09 -5.58
N VAL A 498 11.22 -12.44 -5.58
CA VAL A 498 10.59 -13.13 -4.46
C VAL A 498 10.46 -14.61 -4.80
N TYR A 499 11.14 -15.46 -4.04
CA TYR A 499 10.98 -16.91 -4.07
C TYR A 499 10.05 -17.31 -2.94
N SER A 500 9.02 -18.09 -3.26
CA SER A 500 8.10 -18.60 -2.25
C SER A 500 7.86 -20.09 -2.45
N ALA A 501 7.75 -20.81 -1.35
CA ALA A 501 7.28 -22.18 -1.30
C ALA A 501 6.16 -22.27 -0.26
N ALA A 502 4.96 -22.64 -0.69
CA ALA A 502 3.82 -22.84 0.17
C ALA A 502 3.36 -24.29 0.09
N ALA A 503 3.15 -24.92 1.24
CA ALA A 503 2.58 -26.25 1.31
C ALA A 503 1.46 -26.25 2.34
N GLY A 504 0.41 -26.98 2.05
CA GLY A 504 -0.71 -27.02 2.97
C GLY A 504 -1.69 -28.11 2.64
N ALA A 505 -2.74 -28.18 3.44
CA ALA A 505 -3.86 -29.03 3.15
C ALA A 505 -5.15 -28.52 3.79
N ARG A 506 -6.27 -28.88 3.16
CA ARG A 506 -7.61 -28.71 3.70
C ARG A 506 -8.18 -30.06 4.10
N TRP A 507 -8.73 -30.13 5.30
CA TRP A 507 -9.48 -31.27 5.81
C TRP A 507 -10.95 -30.88 6.03
N ARG A 508 -11.88 -31.65 5.47
CA ARG A 508 -13.30 -31.58 5.84
C ARG A 508 -13.51 -32.58 6.97
N LEU A 509 -13.68 -32.10 8.20
CA LEU A 509 -13.80 -32.98 9.37
C LEU A 509 -15.22 -33.58 9.45
N TRP A 510 -16.23 -32.74 9.20
CA TRP A 510 -17.65 -33.10 9.05
C TRP A 510 -18.39 -31.99 8.31
N GLU A 511 -19.72 -32.09 8.20
CA GLU A 511 -20.55 -31.07 7.55
C GLU A 511 -20.48 -29.74 8.33
N GLY A 512 -19.95 -28.69 7.70
CA GLY A 512 -19.77 -27.38 8.31
C GLY A 512 -18.47 -27.18 9.11
N ALA A 513 -17.61 -28.20 9.24
CA ALA A 513 -16.31 -28.05 9.88
C ALA A 513 -15.15 -28.37 8.95
N ARG A 514 -14.22 -27.41 8.88
CA ARG A 514 -12.98 -27.51 8.12
C ARG A 514 -11.78 -27.21 9.01
N PHE A 515 -10.69 -27.91 8.75
CA PHE A 515 -9.36 -27.60 9.28
C PHE A 515 -8.44 -27.30 8.11
N GLU A 516 -7.63 -26.25 8.25
CA GLU A 516 -6.75 -25.75 7.20
C GLU A 516 -5.36 -25.56 7.82
N LEU A 517 -4.33 -26.15 7.19
CA LEU A 517 -2.92 -26.00 7.59
C LEU A 517 -2.14 -25.40 6.43
N LEU A 518 -1.35 -24.37 6.73
CA LEU A 518 -0.46 -23.70 5.79
C LEU A 518 0.93 -23.58 6.40
N GLY A 519 1.95 -23.95 5.62
CA GLY A 519 3.32 -23.50 5.80
C GLY A 519 3.74 -22.67 4.58
N LEU A 520 4.42 -21.56 4.82
CA LEU A 520 4.93 -20.66 3.79
C LEU A 520 6.39 -20.34 4.13
N ALA A 521 7.29 -20.52 3.16
CA ALA A 521 8.67 -20.06 3.24
C ALA A 521 8.91 -19.06 2.12
N LYS A 522 9.58 -17.94 2.45
CA LYS A 522 9.96 -16.90 1.49
C LYS A 522 11.44 -16.60 1.55
N ALA A 523 12.00 -16.27 0.40
CA ALA A 523 13.35 -15.74 0.27
C ALA A 523 13.35 -14.61 -0.76
N TRP A 524 14.12 -13.57 -0.47
CA TRP A 524 14.31 -12.44 -1.37
C TRP A 524 15.72 -12.48 -1.92
N ARG A 525 15.86 -12.26 -3.23
CA ARG A 525 17.15 -12.21 -3.89
C ARG A 525 17.24 -10.92 -4.70
N ASP A 526 18.46 -10.44 -4.86
CA ASP A 526 18.76 -9.30 -5.72
C ASP A 526 17.96 -8.05 -5.30
N VAL A 527 17.75 -7.90 -3.98
CA VAL A 527 17.10 -6.72 -3.39
C VAL A 527 17.93 -5.50 -3.75
N LEU A 528 17.33 -4.53 -4.42
CA LEU A 528 17.99 -3.29 -4.79
C LEU A 528 18.29 -2.49 -3.53
N ARG A 529 19.55 -2.08 -3.35
CA ARG A 529 19.97 -1.24 -2.22
C ARG A 529 21.01 -0.22 -2.65
N LEU A 530 21.02 0.92 -1.95
CA LEU A 530 22.10 1.89 -2.04
C LEU A 530 23.24 1.44 -1.13
N GLU A 531 24.45 1.37 -1.67
CA GLU A 531 25.69 1.16 -0.94
C GLU A 531 26.60 2.37 -1.11
N LEU A 532 27.54 2.58 -0.18
CA LEU A 532 28.60 3.55 -0.38
C LEU A 532 29.37 3.24 -1.67
N ASP A 533 29.65 4.29 -2.45
CA ASP A 533 30.42 4.18 -3.69
C ASP A 533 31.93 4.18 -3.41
N GLY A 534 32.37 3.16 -2.69
CA GLY A 534 33.75 3.00 -2.23
C GLY A 534 33.84 2.30 -0.86
N PRO A 535 35.06 2.07 -0.36
CA PRO A 535 35.26 1.55 0.99
C PRO A 535 34.70 2.55 2.02
N ALA A 536 34.12 2.04 3.11
CA ALA A 536 33.49 2.88 4.14
C ALA A 536 34.49 3.88 4.75
N GLU A 537 35.76 3.49 4.82
CA GLU A 537 36.90 4.28 5.28
C GLU A 537 37.16 5.54 4.44
N ALA A 538 36.69 5.58 3.19
CA ALA A 538 36.75 6.78 2.36
C ALA A 538 35.72 7.84 2.76
N PHE A 539 34.65 7.43 3.45
CA PHE A 539 33.53 8.29 3.84
C PHE A 539 33.44 8.51 5.34
N GLY A 540 34.19 7.76 6.15
CA GLY A 540 34.09 7.81 7.59
C GLY A 540 34.98 6.78 8.29
N TYR A 541 34.70 6.55 9.57
CA TYR A 541 35.37 5.53 10.36
C TYR A 541 34.37 4.88 11.32
N THR A 542 34.57 3.60 11.63
CA THR A 542 33.83 2.90 12.68
C THR A 542 34.65 2.94 13.96
N ASP A 543 34.03 3.34 15.07
CA ASP A 543 34.70 3.32 16.38
C ASP A 543 34.77 1.90 16.98
N ALA A 544 35.27 1.81 18.22
CA ALA A 544 35.43 0.53 18.91
C ALA A 544 34.09 -0.13 19.28
N ASP A 545 32.99 0.63 19.34
CA ASP A 545 31.65 0.16 19.68
C ASP A 545 30.84 -0.23 18.43
N GLY A 546 31.42 -0.06 17.24
CA GLY A 546 30.77 -0.39 15.97
C GLY A 546 29.95 0.76 15.38
N VAL A 547 30.06 1.97 15.92
CA VAL A 547 29.34 3.16 15.44
C VAL A 547 30.14 3.81 14.30
N PHE A 548 29.49 4.03 13.16
CA PHE A 548 30.10 4.69 12.00
C PHE A 548 29.93 6.21 12.08
N PHE A 549 31.04 6.94 11.90
CA PHE A 549 31.09 8.40 11.88
C PHE A 549 31.55 8.89 10.50
N HIS A 550 30.79 9.81 9.91
CA HIS A 550 31.14 10.39 8.61
C HIS A 550 32.33 11.34 8.70
N HIS A 551 33.23 11.26 7.72
CA HIS A 551 34.22 12.28 7.42
C HIS A 551 33.54 13.48 6.73
N PRO A 552 34.05 14.71 6.92
CA PRO A 552 33.56 15.85 6.14
C PRO A 552 33.76 15.61 4.65
N GLY A 553 32.70 15.74 3.86
CA GLY A 553 32.72 15.52 2.42
C GLY A 553 31.37 15.10 1.85
N ALA A 554 31.35 14.91 0.53
CA ALA A 554 30.17 14.37 -0.14
C ALA A 554 30.17 12.85 -0.03
N THR A 555 29.10 12.29 0.53
CA THR A 555 28.81 10.86 0.51
C THR A 555 28.26 10.48 -0.86
N ARG A 556 28.79 9.42 -1.46
CA ARG A 556 28.30 8.91 -2.74
C ARG A 556 27.78 7.51 -2.56
N PHE A 557 26.75 7.19 -3.32
CA PHE A 557 26.08 5.92 -3.31
C PHE A 557 26.09 5.29 -4.69
N ARG A 558 26.06 3.97 -4.71
CA ARG A 558 25.80 3.17 -5.89
C ARG A 558 24.61 2.26 -5.63
N LEU A 559 23.73 2.12 -6.60
CA LEU A 559 22.64 1.17 -6.57
C LEU A 559 23.17 -0.19 -7.03
N VAL A 560 23.00 -1.20 -6.19
CA VAL A 560 23.44 -2.58 -6.47
C VAL A 560 22.34 -3.57 -6.10
N ASN A 561 22.41 -4.77 -6.69
CA ASN A 561 21.71 -5.94 -6.15
C ASN A 561 22.46 -6.44 -4.92
N ALA A 562 21.76 -6.52 -3.78
CA ALA A 562 22.36 -7.05 -2.56
C ALA A 562 22.90 -8.48 -2.81
N PRO A 563 24.15 -8.78 -2.40
CA PRO A 563 24.67 -10.15 -2.46
C PRO A 563 23.74 -11.05 -1.66
N GLY A 564 23.32 -12.17 -2.25
CA GLY A 564 22.26 -13.03 -1.72
C GLY A 564 22.55 -13.56 -0.31
N THR A 565 22.16 -12.80 0.71
CA THR A 565 22.19 -13.20 2.11
C THR A 565 20.97 -12.62 2.82
N ALA A 566 19.86 -13.35 2.80
CA ALA A 566 18.82 -13.28 3.84
C ALA A 566 17.81 -14.44 3.65
N PHE A 567 17.98 -15.52 4.42
CA PHE A 567 16.85 -16.36 4.78
C PHE A 567 16.03 -15.57 5.80
N GLY A 568 14.84 -15.12 5.42
CA GLY A 568 13.83 -14.70 6.40
C GLY A 568 13.09 -15.94 6.87
N TYR A 569 13.24 -16.33 8.13
CA TYR A 569 12.35 -17.32 8.74
C TYR A 569 11.00 -16.64 8.98
N GLY A 570 9.94 -17.17 8.36
CA GLY A 570 8.54 -16.86 8.62
C GLY A 570 7.79 -18.15 8.83
#